data_AF-A0A834BFQ3-F1
#
_entry.id   AF-A0A834BFQ3-F1
#
_cell.length_a   1.000
_cell.length_b   1.000
_cell.length_c   1.000
_cell.angle_alpha   90.00
_cell.angle_beta   90.00
_cell.angle_gamma   90.00
#
_symmetry.space_group_name_H-M   'P 1'
#
loop_
_entity.id
_entity.type
_entity.pdbx_description
1 polymer ?
#
loop_
_entity_poly.entity_id
_entity_poly.type
_entity_poly.pdbx_seq_one_letter_code
_entity_poly.pdbx_strand_id
1 'polypeptide(L)'
;MTAIKHALQRDIFTPNDERLLSIVNVCKAGKKKKNCFLCATVTTERPVQVKVVKVKKSDKGDFYKRQIAWALRDLAVVDAKDAVKENPEFDLHFEKIYKWVASSTAEKNAFISCIWKLNQRYLRKKIDFVNVSSQLLEESVPSGENQSVTGGDEEVVDEYQELNAREEQDIEIMMEGCECAISNAEAFAEKLSRELQVLDGANIQSIMASEKQVNILMKLLDEALKEVDQIELKLSSYEEMLQSVKEQMNQISESNHLIHLSNTNNVKLLSEIEFLVNHMDLAKGHIKALQEGDLASSRGIEACTNAADALLQCMNVALRPGHDMLLAVQQQQQRFSDLREHFARRLASHLNNVFVQQVILALILASSCSLLYNVLP
;
A
#
# COMPACT_ATOMS: atom_id res chain seq x y z
N MET A 1 11.84 -7.73 7.03
CA MET A 1 11.72 -6.43 6.33
C MET A 1 10.41 -6.23 5.59
N THR A 2 9.83 -7.26 4.95
CA THR A 2 8.61 -7.16 4.11
C THR A 2 7.38 -6.60 4.82
N ALA A 3 7.02 -7.09 6.02
CA ALA A 3 5.88 -6.57 6.78
C ALA A 3 6.03 -5.08 7.15
N ILE A 4 7.24 -4.67 7.54
CA ILE A 4 7.56 -3.26 7.84
C ILE A 4 7.50 -2.41 6.58
N LYS A 5 8.01 -2.91 5.45
CA LYS A 5 7.92 -2.22 4.14
C LYS A 5 6.47 -1.94 3.75
N HIS A 6 5.56 -2.92 3.89
CA HIS A 6 4.13 -2.73 3.62
C HIS A 6 3.47 -1.73 4.57
N ALA A 7 3.77 -1.81 5.87
CA ALA A 7 3.26 -0.86 6.85
C ALA A 7 3.72 0.57 6.55
N LEU A 8 5.01 0.79 6.30
CA LEU A 8 5.52 2.11 5.96
C LEU A 8 4.97 2.63 4.62
N GLN A 9 4.82 1.76 3.62
CA GLN A 9 4.18 2.13 2.35
C GLN A 9 2.77 2.67 2.62
N ARG A 10 1.91 1.90 3.28
CA ARG A 10 0.51 2.27 3.54
C ARG A 10 0.37 3.49 4.44
N ASP A 11 1.15 3.55 5.53
CA ASP A 11 0.90 4.49 6.63
C ASP A 11 1.69 5.81 6.47
N ILE A 12 2.79 5.82 5.70
CA ILE A 12 3.63 7.02 5.51
C ILE A 12 3.69 7.46 4.05
N PHE A 13 3.88 6.55 3.09
CA PHE A 13 4.25 6.94 1.73
C PHE A 13 3.04 7.08 0.79
N THR A 14 2.05 6.20 0.90
CA THR A 14 0.79 6.29 0.14
C THR A 14 0.04 7.61 0.37
N PRO A 15 -0.09 8.14 1.60
CA PRO A 15 -0.73 9.45 1.83
C PRO A 15 0.05 10.65 1.29
N ASN A 16 1.29 10.46 0.82
CA ASN A 16 2.14 11.50 0.25
C ASN A 16 2.40 11.27 -1.25
N ASP A 17 1.63 10.40 -1.90
CA ASP A 17 1.79 10.05 -3.32
C ASP A 17 3.22 9.57 -3.65
N GLU A 18 3.80 8.78 -2.73
CA GLU A 18 5.15 8.25 -2.85
C GLU A 18 5.15 6.71 -2.83
N ARG A 19 5.96 6.12 -3.70
CA ARG A 19 6.23 4.68 -3.76
C ARG A 19 7.57 4.37 -3.11
N LEU A 20 7.57 3.47 -2.12
CA LEU A 20 8.73 2.97 -1.41
C LEU A 20 9.44 1.86 -2.20
N LEU A 21 10.66 2.13 -2.65
CA LEU A 21 11.43 1.19 -3.46
C LEU A 21 12.35 0.32 -2.61
N SER A 22 13.13 0.95 -1.73
CA SER A 22 14.05 0.26 -0.83
C SER A 22 13.99 0.83 0.59
N ILE A 23 14.32 -0.01 1.56
CA ILE A 23 14.31 0.30 2.99
C ILE A 23 15.51 -0.39 3.63
N VAL A 24 16.23 0.31 4.51
CA VAL A 24 17.34 -0.23 5.31
C VAL A 24 17.17 0.17 6.77
N ASN A 25 17.36 -0.78 7.68
CA ASN A 25 17.38 -0.51 9.12
C ASN A 25 18.79 -0.06 9.53
N VAL A 26 18.92 1.14 10.10
CA VAL A 26 20.21 1.74 10.43
C VAL A 26 20.29 2.32 11.83
N CYS A 27 21.50 2.34 12.36
CA CYS A 27 21.90 3.09 13.54
C CYS A 27 22.86 4.21 13.14
N LYS A 28 22.81 5.35 13.85
CA LYS A 28 23.83 6.40 13.66
C LYS A 28 25.16 5.92 14.29
N ALA A 29 26.25 5.99 13.52
CA ALA A 29 27.57 5.58 14.01
C ALA A 29 27.93 6.32 15.33
N GLY A 30 28.40 5.57 16.33
CA GLY A 30 28.87 6.11 17.62
C GLY A 30 27.81 6.48 18.67
N LYS A 31 26.50 6.25 18.45
CA LYS A 31 25.45 6.49 19.47
C LYS A 31 24.73 5.21 19.90
N LYS A 32 24.57 4.98 21.22
CA LYS A 32 23.81 3.84 21.77
C LYS A 32 22.33 3.86 21.32
N LYS A 33 21.94 2.83 20.55
CA LYS A 33 20.60 2.24 20.38
C LYS A 33 19.42 3.19 20.09
N LYS A 34 19.45 3.96 18.99
CA LYS A 34 18.19 4.43 18.38
C LYS A 34 18.15 4.03 16.91
N ASN A 35 17.57 2.85 16.66
CA ASN A 35 17.34 2.33 15.32
C ASN A 35 16.35 3.24 14.58
N CYS A 36 16.62 3.49 13.31
CA CYS A 36 15.73 4.19 12.39
C CYS A 36 15.81 3.54 11.01
N PHE A 37 14.83 3.83 10.17
CA PHE A 37 14.80 3.34 8.80
C PHE A 37 15.17 4.46 7.84
N LEU A 38 16.01 4.15 6.85
CA LEU A 38 16.14 4.97 5.65
C LEU A 38 15.34 4.33 4.53
N CYS A 39 14.58 5.16 3.83
CA CYS A 39 13.64 4.75 2.80
C CYS A 39 13.96 5.50 1.51
N ALA A 40 14.19 4.79 0.41
CA ALA A 40 14.31 5.39 -0.92
C ALA A 40 12.94 5.39 -1.61
N THR A 41 12.44 6.57 -1.96
CA THR A 41 11.09 6.75 -2.50
C THR A 41 11.07 7.57 -3.79
N VAL A 42 10.04 7.34 -4.59
CA VAL A 42 9.72 8.11 -5.80
C VAL A 42 8.29 8.61 -5.74
N THR A 43 8.01 9.82 -6.21
CA THR A 43 6.62 10.30 -6.34
C THR A 43 5.91 9.57 -7.49
N THR A 44 4.61 9.34 -7.33
CA THR A 44 3.74 8.78 -8.37
C THR A 44 3.34 9.83 -9.41
N GLU A 45 3.27 11.10 -8.99
CA GLU A 45 2.99 12.24 -9.88
C GLU A 45 4.21 12.69 -10.69
N ARG A 46 3.96 13.28 -11.86
CA ARG A 46 4.99 13.88 -12.73
C ARG A 46 5.11 15.38 -12.43
N PRO A 47 6.35 15.94 -12.33
CA PRO A 47 7.63 15.29 -12.56
C PRO A 47 8.06 14.36 -11.42
N VAL A 48 8.63 13.19 -11.76
CA VAL A 48 9.07 12.20 -10.76
C VAL A 48 10.18 12.78 -9.90
N GLN A 49 9.95 12.84 -8.59
CA GLN A 49 10.94 13.25 -7.60
C GLN A 49 11.42 12.05 -6.82
N VAL A 50 12.74 11.93 -6.69
CA VAL A 50 13.38 10.87 -5.90
C VAL A 50 13.85 11.44 -4.56
N LYS A 51 13.53 10.75 -3.46
CA LYS A 51 13.88 11.18 -2.09
C LYS A 51 14.45 10.03 -1.27
N VAL A 52 15.31 10.38 -0.32
CA VAL A 52 15.73 9.51 0.78
C VAL A 52 15.09 10.03 2.06
N VAL A 53 14.26 9.22 2.69
CA VAL A 53 13.44 9.60 3.84
C VAL A 53 13.86 8.81 5.07
N LYS A 54 14.18 9.51 6.16
CA LYS A 54 14.44 8.92 7.46
C LYS A 54 13.13 8.79 8.25
N VAL A 55 12.83 7.57 8.68
CA VAL A 55 11.65 7.22 9.46
C VAL A 55 12.06 6.65 10.82
N LYS A 56 11.37 7.07 11.89
CA LYS A 56 11.61 6.54 13.24
C LYS A 56 10.29 6.12 13.88
N LYS A 57 10.32 5.05 14.67
CA LYS A 57 9.21 4.66 15.54
C LYS A 57 8.98 5.72 16.62
N SER A 58 7.72 6.07 16.84
CA SER A 58 7.30 7.01 17.88
C SER A 58 7.55 6.41 19.27
N ASP A 59 7.92 7.27 20.23
CA ASP A 59 8.08 6.84 21.63
C ASP A 59 6.70 6.76 22.35
N LYS A 60 5.63 7.29 21.74
CA LYS A 60 4.25 7.36 22.29
C LYS A 60 3.23 6.47 21.56
N GLY A 61 3.63 5.28 21.11
CA GLY A 61 2.73 4.32 20.46
C GLY A 61 3.42 3.49 19.37
N ASP A 62 2.66 2.60 18.74
CA ASP A 62 3.18 1.68 17.72
C ASP A 62 3.10 2.24 16.28
N PHE A 63 3.38 3.54 16.12
CA PHE A 63 3.34 4.21 14.81
C PHE A 63 4.69 4.78 14.42
N TYR A 64 4.91 4.89 13.12
CA TYR A 64 6.13 5.44 12.53
C TYR A 64 5.92 6.88 12.09
N LYS A 65 6.95 7.72 12.24
CA LYS A 65 6.92 9.13 11.84
C LYS A 65 8.10 9.46 10.92
N ARG A 66 7.81 10.21 9.85
CA ARG A 66 8.80 10.84 8.98
C ARG A 66 9.59 11.89 9.78
N GLN A 67 10.90 11.73 9.86
CA GLN A 67 11.77 12.63 10.63
C GLN A 67 12.46 13.65 9.72
N ILE A 68 13.08 13.18 8.63
CA ILE A 68 13.84 14.01 7.69
C ILE A 68 13.63 13.42 6.29
N ALA A 69 13.56 14.27 5.27
CA ALA A 69 13.56 13.86 3.87
C ALA A 69 14.61 14.68 3.12
N TRP A 70 15.47 13.98 2.36
CA TRP A 70 16.46 14.58 1.48
C TRP A 70 16.08 14.30 0.04
N ALA A 71 16.20 15.28 -0.85
CA ALA A 71 16.05 15.00 -2.27
C ALA A 71 17.31 14.26 -2.76
N LEU A 72 17.15 13.22 -3.56
CA LEU A 72 18.29 12.41 -4.00
C LEU A 72 19.27 13.22 -4.86
N ARG A 73 18.78 14.26 -5.55
CA ARG A 73 19.59 15.22 -6.32
C ARG A 73 20.62 15.99 -5.50
N ASP A 74 20.42 16.08 -4.19
CA ASP A 74 21.32 16.78 -3.26
C ASP A 74 22.41 15.84 -2.71
N LEU A 75 22.33 14.53 -3.01
CA LEU A 75 23.35 13.56 -2.63
C LEU A 75 24.56 13.72 -3.55
N ALA A 76 25.74 13.95 -2.98
CA ALA A 76 26.99 14.08 -3.73
C ALA A 76 27.73 12.74 -3.81
N VAL A 77 27.86 12.04 -2.67
CA VAL A 77 28.68 10.84 -2.55
C VAL A 77 27.97 9.77 -1.70
N VAL A 78 28.08 8.52 -2.14
CA VAL A 78 27.77 7.31 -1.36
C VAL A 78 29.08 6.58 -1.11
N ASP A 79 29.52 6.52 0.14
CA ASP A 79 30.75 5.81 0.54
C ASP A 79 30.38 4.53 1.30
N ALA A 80 30.67 3.36 0.69
CA ALA A 80 30.40 2.05 1.30
C ALA A 80 31.53 1.53 2.21
N LYS A 81 32.49 2.40 2.53
CA LYS A 81 33.66 2.21 3.41
C LYS A 81 34.73 1.27 2.92
N ASP A 82 34.36 0.11 2.41
CA ASP A 82 35.30 -0.87 1.89
C ASP A 82 34.63 -1.70 0.78
N ALA A 83 35.28 -1.79 -0.38
CA ALA A 83 34.77 -2.50 -1.55
C ALA A 83 35.03 -4.02 -1.48
N VAL A 84 35.98 -4.43 -0.64
CA VAL A 84 36.47 -5.82 -0.57
C VAL A 84 36.06 -6.47 0.76
N LYS A 85 36.20 -5.75 1.87
CA LYS A 85 35.84 -6.25 3.20
C LYS A 85 34.39 -5.94 3.53
N GLU A 86 33.61 -6.99 3.74
CA GLU A 86 32.22 -6.85 4.18
C GLU A 86 32.13 -6.09 5.51
N ASN A 87 31.40 -4.97 5.48
CA ASN A 87 31.04 -4.21 6.65
C ASN A 87 29.63 -3.61 6.48
N PRO A 88 28.87 -3.40 7.57
CA PRO A 88 27.55 -2.80 7.49
C PRO A 88 27.57 -1.25 7.48
N GLU A 89 28.74 -0.61 7.42
CA GLU A 89 28.88 0.84 7.54
C GLU A 89 28.83 1.52 6.18
N PHE A 90 28.19 2.69 6.12
CA PHE A 90 28.18 3.55 4.93
C PHE A 90 27.88 5.00 5.28
N ASP A 91 28.37 5.91 4.45
CA ASP A 91 28.16 7.34 4.60
C ASP A 91 27.37 7.90 3.40
N LEU A 92 26.42 8.79 3.70
CA LEU A 92 25.69 9.57 2.69
C LEU A 92 26.09 11.04 2.81
N HIS A 93 26.65 11.59 1.74
CA HIS A 93 27.17 12.96 1.71
C HIS A 93 26.14 13.89 1.04
N PHE A 94 25.28 14.51 1.85
CA PHE A 94 24.46 15.64 1.43
C PHE A 94 25.20 16.94 1.79
N GLU A 95 24.50 17.99 2.24
CA GLU A 95 25.13 19.17 2.88
C GLU A 95 26.00 18.80 4.10
N LYS A 96 25.66 17.70 4.77
CA LYS A 96 26.39 17.14 5.90
C LYS A 96 26.64 15.66 5.65
N ILE A 97 27.71 15.13 6.23
CA ILE A 97 28.03 13.70 6.18
C ILE A 97 27.19 12.96 7.21
N TYR A 98 26.36 12.03 6.74
CA TYR A 98 25.55 11.16 7.58
C TYR A 98 26.13 9.74 7.60
N LYS A 99 26.71 9.37 8.74
CA LYS A 99 27.32 8.06 8.97
C LYS A 99 26.32 7.05 9.53
N TRP A 100 26.15 5.93 8.85
CA TRP A 100 25.16 4.91 9.16
C TRP A 100 25.79 3.52 9.30
N VAL A 101 25.18 2.72 10.16
CA VAL A 101 25.49 1.30 10.32
C VAL A 101 24.19 0.52 10.08
N ALA A 102 24.15 -0.26 9.01
CA ALA A 102 23.02 -1.13 8.67
C ALA A 102 22.90 -2.32 9.64
N SER A 103 21.72 -2.94 9.72
CA SER A 103 21.51 -4.20 10.44
C SER A 103 22.27 -5.38 9.83
N SER A 104 22.56 -5.34 8.53
CA SER A 104 23.38 -6.34 7.83
C SER A 104 24.06 -5.75 6.60
N THR A 105 25.16 -6.37 6.17
CA THR A 105 25.87 -6.04 4.93
C THR A 105 24.98 -6.22 3.70
N ALA A 106 24.14 -7.27 3.69
CA ALA A 106 23.19 -7.53 2.60
C ALA A 106 22.16 -6.40 2.46
N GLU A 107 21.58 -5.91 3.57
CA GLU A 107 20.65 -4.78 3.53
C GLU A 107 21.33 -3.48 3.10
N LYS A 108 22.57 -3.24 3.52
CA LYS A 108 23.41 -2.11 3.06
C LYS A 108 23.54 -2.16 1.53
N ASN A 109 24.03 -3.27 1.00
CA ASN A 109 24.33 -3.44 -0.42
C ASN A 109 23.06 -3.29 -1.27
N ALA A 110 21.95 -3.91 -0.86
CA ALA A 110 20.66 -3.77 -1.56
C ALA A 110 20.17 -2.30 -1.58
N PHE A 111 20.38 -1.55 -0.50
CA PHE A 111 20.02 -0.13 -0.42
C PHE A 111 20.90 0.74 -1.33
N ILE A 112 22.21 0.52 -1.33
CA ILE A 112 23.17 1.23 -2.18
C ILE A 112 22.89 0.96 -3.67
N SER A 113 22.69 -0.30 -4.06
CA SER A 113 22.31 -0.66 -5.44
C SER A 113 20.99 -0.02 -5.86
N CYS A 114 20.02 0.11 -4.94
CA CYS A 114 18.78 0.84 -5.22
C CYS A 114 19.01 2.33 -5.47
N ILE A 115 19.85 2.99 -4.65
CA ILE A 115 20.23 4.39 -4.86
C ILE A 115 20.94 4.58 -6.20
N TRP A 116 21.83 3.66 -6.57
CA TRP A 116 22.52 3.69 -7.86
C TRP A 116 21.54 3.56 -9.04
N LYS A 117 20.63 2.58 -9.00
CA LYS A 117 19.58 2.41 -10.03
C LYS A 117 18.70 3.67 -10.16
N LEU A 118 18.39 4.32 -9.03
CA LEU A 118 17.64 5.58 -9.02
C LEU A 118 18.41 6.76 -9.61
N ASN A 119 19.71 6.82 -9.34
CA ASN A 119 20.61 7.80 -9.94
C ASN A 119 20.63 7.68 -11.47
N GLN A 120 20.84 6.47 -12.00
CA GLN A 120 20.87 6.24 -13.45
C GLN A 120 19.53 6.57 -14.11
N ARG A 121 18.41 6.27 -13.44
CA ARG A 121 17.08 6.39 -14.05
C ARG A 121 16.50 7.80 -14.03
N TYR A 122 16.77 8.58 -12.98
CA TYR A 122 16.03 9.83 -12.72
C TYR A 122 16.92 11.07 -12.54
N LEU A 123 18.23 10.91 -12.36
CA LEU A 123 19.13 12.03 -12.13
C LEU A 123 20.03 12.27 -13.36
N ARG A 124 20.19 13.54 -13.72
CA ARG A 124 21.17 13.97 -14.74
C ARG A 124 22.57 14.17 -14.15
N LYS A 125 22.64 14.58 -12.89
CA LYS A 125 23.89 14.72 -12.13
C LYS A 125 24.27 13.35 -11.57
N LYS A 126 25.45 12.84 -11.93
CA LYS A 126 25.96 11.59 -11.39
C LYS A 126 26.40 11.78 -9.94
N ILE A 127 25.87 10.94 -9.05
CA ILE A 127 26.35 10.72 -7.68
C ILE A 127 27.61 9.87 -7.74
N ASP A 128 28.62 10.19 -6.93
CA ASP A 128 29.86 9.40 -6.84
C ASP A 128 29.69 8.23 -5.88
N PHE A 129 30.00 7.02 -6.33
CA PHE A 129 29.97 5.81 -5.51
C PHE A 129 31.41 5.39 -5.19
N VAL A 130 31.79 5.54 -3.92
CA VAL A 130 33.16 5.32 -3.44
C VAL A 130 33.19 4.08 -2.55
N ASN A 131 34.23 3.26 -2.70
CA ASN A 131 34.41 2.01 -1.96
C ASN A 131 33.22 1.02 -2.11
N VAL A 132 32.50 1.09 -3.24
CA VAL A 132 31.41 0.17 -3.57
C VAL A 132 31.96 -0.93 -4.48
N SER A 133 31.66 -2.19 -4.20
CA SER A 133 32.02 -3.31 -5.08
C SER A 133 31.42 -3.13 -6.48
N SER A 134 32.22 -3.33 -7.53
CA SER A 134 31.77 -3.19 -8.93
C SER A 134 30.61 -4.14 -9.27
N GLN A 135 30.58 -5.32 -8.65
CA GLN A 135 29.50 -6.30 -8.78
C GLN A 135 28.14 -5.75 -8.34
N LEU A 136 28.10 -4.78 -7.41
CA LEU A 136 26.86 -4.13 -6.97
C LEU A 136 26.34 -3.08 -7.96
N LEU A 137 27.20 -2.66 -8.90
CA LEU A 137 26.95 -1.63 -9.91
C LEU A 137 26.79 -2.23 -11.32
N GLU A 138 27.21 -3.48 -11.55
CA GLU A 138 27.28 -4.13 -12.87
C GLU A 138 25.99 -4.83 -13.32
N GLU A 139 24.94 -4.90 -12.51
CA GLU A 139 23.65 -5.54 -12.88
C GLU A 139 22.90 -4.87 -14.07
N SER A 140 23.51 -3.91 -14.77
CA SER A 140 22.94 -3.28 -15.96
C SER A 140 23.99 -2.61 -16.86
N VAL A 141 24.81 -3.40 -17.55
CA VAL A 141 25.39 -3.04 -18.87
C VAL A 141 25.32 -4.29 -19.75
N PRO A 142 24.65 -4.27 -20.93
CA PRO A 142 24.92 -5.27 -21.96
C PRO A 142 26.38 -5.08 -22.37
N SER A 143 27.23 -6.06 -22.03
CA SER A 143 28.59 -6.15 -22.53
C SER A 143 28.52 -6.37 -24.05
N GLY A 144 28.60 -5.28 -24.79
CA GLY A 144 28.78 -5.26 -26.24
C GLY A 144 30.20 -4.83 -26.56
N GLU A 145 31.18 -5.69 -26.28
CA GLU A 145 32.42 -5.70 -27.04
C GLU A 145 32.11 -6.34 -28.39
N ASN A 146 31.51 -5.56 -29.29
CA ASN A 146 31.55 -5.83 -30.71
C ASN A 146 32.29 -4.66 -31.33
N GLN A 147 33.53 -4.92 -31.74
CA GLN A 147 34.23 -4.10 -32.70
C GLN A 147 33.28 -3.81 -33.87
N SER A 148 33.25 -2.54 -34.25
CA SER A 148 32.50 -2.04 -35.38
C SER A 148 32.79 -2.87 -36.63
N VAL A 149 31.87 -3.74 -37.01
CA VAL A 149 31.70 -4.13 -38.42
C VAL A 149 30.94 -2.99 -39.06
N THR A 150 31.65 -1.92 -39.40
CA THR A 150 31.16 -0.97 -40.40
C THR A 150 31.26 -1.68 -41.74
N GLY A 151 30.11 -2.09 -42.29
CA GLY A 151 29.96 -2.25 -43.73
C GLY A 151 30.21 -0.90 -44.39
N GLY A 152 31.43 -0.71 -44.86
CA GLY A 152 31.82 0.33 -45.80
C GLY A 152 32.14 -0.34 -47.12
N ASP A 153 31.71 0.28 -48.20
CA ASP A 153 31.76 -0.18 -49.58
C ASP A 153 33.07 -0.88 -49.96
N GLU A 154 32.92 -1.98 -50.70
CA GLU A 154 33.96 -2.62 -51.49
C GLU A 154 34.45 -1.65 -52.58
N GLU A 155 35.38 -0.75 -52.25
CA GLU A 155 36.41 -0.23 -53.18
C GLU A 155 37.56 0.33 -52.33
N VAL A 156 38.33 -0.55 -51.68
CA VAL A 156 39.66 -0.18 -51.18
C VAL A 156 40.67 -0.84 -52.09
N VAL A 157 41.20 0.00 -52.97
CA VAL A 157 42.45 -0.20 -53.71
C VAL A 157 43.46 -0.88 -52.80
N ASP A 158 44.12 -1.91 -53.31
CA ASP A 158 45.26 -2.63 -52.74
C ASP A 158 46.29 -1.64 -52.14
N GLU A 159 46.06 -1.26 -50.88
CA GLU A 159 46.92 -0.36 -50.13
C GLU A 159 48.02 -1.25 -49.57
N TYR A 160 49.23 -1.06 -50.09
CA TYR A 160 50.40 -1.86 -49.75
C TYR A 160 50.58 -1.88 -48.23
N GLN A 161 50.27 -3.01 -47.60
CA GLN A 161 50.39 -3.17 -46.17
C GLN A 161 51.86 -3.46 -45.85
N GLU A 162 52.55 -2.51 -45.24
CA GLU A 162 53.92 -2.71 -44.75
C GLU A 162 53.92 -3.86 -43.74
N LEU A 163 54.86 -4.81 -43.91
CA LEU A 163 55.05 -5.94 -43.00
C LEU A 163 55.19 -5.40 -41.58
N ASN A 164 54.45 -5.98 -40.65
CA ASN A 164 54.63 -5.58 -39.27
C ASN A 164 56.00 -6.06 -38.77
N ALA A 165 56.59 -5.36 -37.79
CA ALA A 165 57.93 -5.68 -37.28
C ALA A 165 58.10 -7.13 -36.80
N ARG A 166 56.99 -7.85 -36.57
CA ARG A 166 56.97 -9.26 -36.17
C ARG A 166 57.03 -10.18 -37.38
N GLU A 167 56.30 -9.87 -38.44
CA GLU A 167 56.36 -10.54 -39.74
C GLU A 167 57.73 -10.37 -40.39
N GLU A 168 58.31 -9.17 -40.32
CA GLU A 168 59.67 -8.91 -40.79
C GLU A 168 60.69 -9.80 -40.05
N GLN A 169 60.57 -9.89 -38.72
CA GLN A 169 61.41 -10.73 -37.89
C GLN A 169 61.21 -12.23 -38.15
N ASP A 170 59.98 -12.68 -38.37
CA ASP A 170 59.67 -14.09 -38.68
C ASP A 170 60.19 -14.48 -40.08
N ILE A 171 60.11 -13.57 -41.05
CA ILE A 171 60.71 -13.75 -42.39
C ILE A 171 62.23 -13.79 -42.29
N GLU A 172 62.85 -12.94 -41.46
CA GLU A 172 64.29 -12.92 -41.21
C GLU A 172 64.76 -14.25 -40.59
N ILE A 173 64.05 -14.75 -39.58
CA ILE A 173 64.31 -16.05 -38.95
C ILE A 173 64.13 -17.21 -39.96
N MET A 174 63.11 -17.16 -40.80
CA MET A 174 62.86 -18.15 -41.85
C MET A 174 63.99 -18.14 -42.91
N MET A 175 64.51 -16.96 -43.24
CA MET A 175 65.65 -16.78 -44.15
C MET A 175 66.96 -17.27 -43.54
N GLU A 176 67.20 -17.06 -42.24
CA GLU A 176 68.38 -17.56 -41.52
C GLU A 176 68.42 -19.10 -41.46
N GLY A 177 67.26 -19.76 -41.36
CA GLY A 177 67.13 -21.22 -41.31
C GLY A 177 67.37 -21.96 -42.64
N CYS A 178 67.59 -21.24 -43.75
CA CYS A 178 67.77 -21.81 -45.08
C CYS A 178 69.21 -21.63 -45.59
N GLU A 179 70.13 -22.46 -45.10
CA GLU A 179 71.56 -22.49 -45.49
C GLU A 179 71.82 -22.68 -47.01
N CYS A 180 70.80 -23.02 -47.81
CA CYS A 180 70.89 -23.22 -49.26
C CYS A 180 70.59 -21.97 -50.11
N ALA A 181 70.13 -20.86 -49.50
CA ALA A 181 69.65 -19.68 -50.25
C ALA A 181 70.73 -19.00 -51.12
N ILE A 182 72.02 -19.17 -50.79
CA ILE A 182 73.13 -18.51 -51.49
C ILE A 182 73.60 -19.33 -52.71
N SER A 183 73.28 -20.64 -52.80
CA SER A 183 73.83 -21.53 -53.84
C SER A 183 72.82 -22.05 -54.86
N ASN A 184 71.51 -22.10 -54.56
CA ASN A 184 70.49 -22.54 -55.52
C ASN A 184 69.09 -21.94 -55.20
N ALA A 185 68.75 -20.84 -55.86
CA ALA A 185 67.48 -20.14 -55.67
C ALA A 185 66.25 -20.96 -56.10
N GLU A 186 66.40 -21.87 -57.07
CA GLU A 186 65.30 -22.70 -57.57
C GLU A 186 64.86 -23.74 -56.53
N ALA A 187 65.83 -24.37 -55.85
CA ALA A 187 65.55 -25.30 -54.75
C ALA A 187 64.91 -24.62 -53.52
N PHE A 188 65.26 -23.36 -53.26
CA PHE A 188 64.63 -22.56 -52.20
C PHE A 188 63.18 -22.19 -52.54
N ALA A 189 62.92 -21.75 -53.77
CA ALA A 189 61.56 -21.46 -54.24
C ALA A 189 60.65 -22.71 -54.22
N GLU A 190 61.17 -23.89 -54.59
CA GLU A 190 60.42 -25.14 -54.48
C GLU A 190 60.11 -25.52 -53.02
N LYS A 191 61.04 -25.29 -52.10
CA LYS A 191 60.82 -25.56 -50.68
C LYS A 191 59.74 -24.64 -50.10
N LEU A 192 59.82 -23.33 -50.40
CA LEU A 192 58.81 -22.36 -49.96
C LEU A 192 57.45 -22.64 -50.59
N SER A 193 57.39 -23.01 -51.86
CA SER A 193 56.15 -23.42 -52.55
C SER A 193 55.51 -24.65 -51.89
N ARG A 194 56.33 -25.63 -51.50
CA ARG A 194 55.85 -26.83 -50.79
C ARG A 194 55.34 -26.50 -49.38
N GLU A 195 56.03 -25.63 -48.64
CA GLU A 195 55.61 -25.19 -47.32
C GLU A 195 54.33 -24.34 -47.37
N LEU A 196 54.22 -23.43 -48.36
CA LEU A 196 53.01 -22.67 -48.64
C LEU A 196 51.83 -23.58 -48.95
N GLN A 197 52.02 -24.60 -49.79
CA GLN A 197 50.96 -25.55 -50.14
C GLN A 197 50.45 -26.36 -48.93
N VAL A 198 51.34 -26.72 -48.01
CA VAL A 198 50.97 -27.39 -46.76
C VAL A 198 50.22 -26.42 -45.84
N LEU A 199 50.66 -25.16 -45.77
CA LEU A 199 50.02 -24.12 -44.97
C LEU A 199 48.62 -23.80 -45.49
N ASP A 200 48.45 -23.66 -46.81
CA ASP A 200 47.17 -23.44 -47.48
C ASP A 200 46.20 -24.60 -47.22
N GLY A 201 46.71 -25.85 -47.26
CA GLY A 201 45.94 -27.03 -46.88
C GLY A 201 45.44 -26.97 -45.43
N ALA A 202 46.30 -26.60 -44.49
CA ALA A 202 45.96 -26.46 -43.07
C ALA A 202 44.99 -25.29 -42.81
N ASN A 203 45.13 -24.19 -43.56
CA ASN A 203 44.29 -23.02 -43.46
C ASN A 203 42.87 -23.33 -43.96
N ILE A 204 42.73 -23.94 -45.14
CA ILE A 204 41.43 -24.41 -45.68
C ILE A 204 40.75 -25.35 -44.68
N GLN A 205 41.49 -26.29 -44.08
CA GLN A 205 40.93 -27.26 -43.14
C GLN A 205 40.48 -26.61 -41.83
N SER A 206 41.19 -25.58 -41.34
CA SER A 206 40.81 -24.79 -40.16
C SER A 206 39.59 -23.91 -40.43
N ILE A 207 39.52 -23.26 -41.60
CA ILE A 207 38.36 -22.49 -42.05
C ILE A 207 37.13 -23.41 -42.16
N MET A 208 37.25 -24.57 -42.81
CA MET A 208 36.17 -25.55 -42.94
C MET A 208 35.69 -26.10 -41.58
N ALA A 209 36.61 -26.30 -40.62
CA ALA A 209 36.25 -26.72 -39.26
C ALA A 209 35.47 -25.63 -38.53
N SER A 210 35.91 -24.37 -38.66
CA SER A 210 35.26 -23.20 -38.05
C SER A 210 33.85 -22.99 -38.61
N GLU A 211 33.64 -23.19 -39.91
CA GLU A 211 32.34 -23.04 -40.58
C GLU A 211 31.31 -24.06 -40.04
N LYS A 212 31.74 -25.32 -39.83
CA LYS A 212 30.89 -26.35 -39.23
C LYS A 212 30.52 -26.00 -37.80
N GLN A 213 31.46 -25.46 -37.04
CA GLN A 213 31.26 -25.10 -35.64
C GLN A 213 30.32 -23.90 -35.48
N VAL A 214 30.42 -22.90 -36.36
CA VAL A 214 29.48 -21.77 -36.45
C VAL A 214 28.07 -22.25 -36.79
N ASN A 215 27.92 -23.19 -37.73
CA ASN A 215 26.61 -23.76 -38.07
C ASN A 215 25.96 -24.52 -36.91
N ILE A 216 26.75 -25.22 -36.08
CA ILE A 216 26.23 -25.90 -34.88
C ILE A 216 25.78 -24.85 -33.85
N LEU A 217 26.58 -23.80 -33.63
CA LEU A 217 26.24 -22.72 -32.72
C LEU A 217 24.94 -22.02 -33.12
N MET A 218 24.77 -21.76 -34.42
CA MET A 218 23.56 -21.13 -34.96
C MET A 218 22.31 -22.01 -34.72
N LYS A 219 22.43 -23.34 -34.88
CA LYS A 219 21.33 -24.27 -34.53
C LYS A 219 20.99 -24.28 -33.04
N LEU A 220 22.00 -24.24 -32.18
CA LEU A 220 21.78 -24.19 -30.73
C LEU A 220 21.11 -22.87 -30.31
N LEU A 221 21.45 -21.76 -30.97
CA LEU A 221 20.78 -20.47 -30.77
C LEU A 221 19.33 -20.52 -31.22
N ASP A 222 19.03 -21.14 -32.38
CA ASP A 222 17.65 -21.31 -32.85
C ASP A 222 16.81 -22.18 -31.90
N GLU A 223 17.40 -23.24 -31.33
CA GLU A 223 16.73 -24.06 -30.30
C GLU A 223 16.51 -23.27 -29.01
N ALA A 224 17.51 -22.49 -28.56
CA ALA A 224 17.36 -21.64 -27.40
C ALA A 224 16.28 -20.57 -27.60
N LEU A 225 16.20 -19.96 -28.79
CA LEU A 225 15.15 -19.00 -29.15
C LEU A 225 13.77 -19.65 -29.10
N LYS A 226 13.61 -20.86 -29.65
CA LYS A 226 12.33 -21.60 -29.57
C LYS A 226 11.90 -21.92 -28.14
N GLU A 227 12.84 -22.25 -27.27
CA GLU A 227 12.54 -22.49 -25.84
C GLU A 227 12.12 -21.18 -25.14
N VAL A 228 12.75 -20.05 -25.48
CA VAL A 228 12.33 -18.73 -24.98
C VAL A 228 10.91 -18.38 -25.44
N ASP A 229 10.59 -18.61 -26.71
CA ASP A 229 9.24 -18.38 -27.25
C ASP A 229 8.18 -19.23 -26.51
N GLN A 230 8.51 -20.50 -26.22
CA GLN A 230 7.62 -21.37 -25.43
C GLN A 230 7.41 -20.86 -24.00
N ILE A 231 8.45 -20.30 -23.38
CA ILE A 231 8.36 -19.71 -22.04
C ILE A 231 7.49 -18.44 -22.09
N GLU A 232 7.65 -17.59 -23.10
CA GLU A 232 6.85 -16.39 -23.29
C GLU A 232 5.35 -16.72 -23.45
N LEU A 233 5.03 -17.74 -24.24
CA LEU A 233 3.65 -18.24 -24.39
C LEU A 233 3.08 -18.75 -23.06
N LYS A 234 3.86 -19.52 -22.30
CA LYS A 234 3.45 -20.01 -20.97
C LYS A 234 3.22 -18.84 -20.00
N LEU A 235 4.12 -17.86 -19.96
CA LEU A 235 3.96 -16.67 -19.12
C LEU A 235 2.71 -15.87 -19.49
N SER A 236 2.45 -15.70 -20.79
CA SER A 236 1.23 -15.04 -21.28
C SER A 236 -0.03 -15.76 -20.82
N SER A 237 -0.04 -17.11 -20.90
CA SER A 237 -1.19 -17.92 -20.42
C SER A 237 -1.43 -17.77 -18.91
N TYR A 238 -0.36 -17.67 -18.11
CA TYR A 238 -0.48 -17.45 -16.67
C TYR A 238 -0.94 -16.03 -16.34
N GLU A 239 -0.49 -15.03 -17.10
CA GLU A 239 -0.94 -13.66 -16.93
C GLU A 239 -2.44 -13.52 -17.21
N GLU A 240 -2.95 -14.14 -18.27
CA GLU A 240 -4.38 -14.14 -18.58
C GLU A 240 -5.21 -14.81 -17.47
N MET A 241 -4.75 -15.95 -16.95
CA MET A 241 -5.42 -16.64 -15.84
C MET A 241 -5.40 -15.79 -14.56
N LEU A 242 -4.27 -15.15 -14.24
CA LEU A 242 -4.14 -14.27 -13.08
C LEU A 242 -5.03 -13.03 -13.20
N GLN A 243 -5.17 -12.49 -14.40
CA GLN A 243 -6.05 -11.36 -14.67
C GLN A 243 -7.53 -11.74 -14.45
N SER A 244 -7.96 -12.92 -14.93
CA SER A 244 -9.31 -13.44 -14.67
C SER A 244 -9.58 -13.65 -13.18
N VAL A 245 -8.64 -14.26 -12.45
CA VAL A 245 -8.76 -14.46 -10.98
C VAL A 245 -8.83 -13.12 -10.25
N LYS A 246 -8.03 -12.13 -10.68
CA LYS A 246 -8.05 -10.78 -10.10
C LYS A 246 -9.38 -10.09 -10.31
N GLU A 247 -9.98 -10.21 -11.50
CA GLU A 247 -11.31 -9.66 -11.79
C GLU A 247 -12.40 -10.30 -10.91
N GLN A 248 -12.38 -11.63 -10.78
CA GLN A 248 -13.29 -12.33 -9.88
C GLN A 248 -13.09 -11.90 -8.41
N MET A 249 -11.85 -11.76 -7.96
CA MET A 249 -11.55 -11.32 -6.59
C MET A 249 -12.03 -9.89 -6.33
N ASN A 250 -11.92 -8.99 -7.32
CA ASN A 250 -12.45 -7.63 -7.23
C ASN A 250 -13.97 -7.63 -7.10
N GLN A 251 -14.68 -8.42 -7.92
CA GLN A 251 -16.14 -8.55 -7.84
C GLN A 251 -16.59 -9.10 -6.48
N ILE A 252 -15.90 -10.11 -5.95
CA ILE A 252 -16.18 -10.65 -4.61
C ILE A 252 -15.92 -9.59 -3.53
N SER A 253 -14.83 -8.83 -3.64
CA SER A 253 -14.50 -7.76 -2.70
C SER A 253 -15.55 -6.66 -2.69
N GLU A 254 -16.03 -6.23 -3.86
CA GLU A 254 -17.09 -5.23 -3.98
C GLU A 254 -18.42 -5.75 -3.42
N SER A 255 -18.79 -6.98 -3.77
CA SER A 255 -19.98 -7.65 -3.22
C SER A 255 -19.93 -7.74 -1.69
N ASN A 256 -18.80 -8.18 -1.14
CA ASN A 256 -18.60 -8.24 0.31
C ASN A 256 -18.67 -6.84 0.95
N HIS A 257 -18.12 -5.81 0.31
CA HIS A 257 -18.22 -4.44 0.79
C HIS A 257 -19.69 -3.98 0.88
N LEU A 258 -20.48 -4.25 -0.15
CA LEU A 258 -21.92 -3.94 -0.17
C LEU A 258 -22.68 -4.72 0.90
N ILE A 259 -22.37 -5.99 1.11
CA ILE A 259 -22.95 -6.81 2.18
C ILE A 259 -22.61 -6.24 3.56
N HIS A 260 -21.35 -5.87 3.80
CA HIS A 260 -20.93 -5.25 5.06
C HIS A 260 -21.62 -3.90 5.30
N LEU A 261 -21.75 -3.07 4.27
CA LEU A 261 -22.47 -1.80 4.34
C LEU A 261 -23.95 -2.02 4.66
N SER A 262 -24.59 -2.95 3.96
CA SER A 262 -25.98 -3.34 4.19
C SER A 262 -26.20 -3.84 5.62
N ASN A 263 -25.34 -4.75 6.10
CA ASN A 263 -25.40 -5.26 7.47
C ASN A 263 -25.21 -4.14 8.50
N THR A 264 -24.26 -3.23 8.27
CA THR A 264 -24.04 -2.07 9.15
C THR A 264 -25.27 -1.17 9.20
N ASN A 265 -25.88 -0.91 8.05
CA ASN A 265 -27.10 -0.11 7.94
C ASN A 265 -28.27 -0.81 8.65
N ASN A 266 -28.42 -2.12 8.47
CA ASN A 266 -29.47 -2.91 9.14
C ASN A 266 -29.31 -2.90 10.66
N VAL A 267 -28.09 -3.02 11.18
CA VAL A 267 -27.83 -2.93 12.64
C VAL A 267 -28.17 -1.54 13.17
N LYS A 268 -27.78 -0.48 12.45
CA LYS A 268 -28.14 0.89 12.82
C LYS A 268 -29.65 1.11 12.79
N LEU A 269 -30.31 0.67 11.72
CA LEU A 269 -31.77 0.77 11.57
C LEU A 269 -32.48 0.01 12.69
N LEU A 270 -32.03 -1.21 13.01
CA LEU A 270 -32.57 -1.99 14.12
C LEU A 270 -32.44 -1.21 15.43
N SER A 271 -31.27 -0.63 15.72
CA SER A 271 -31.06 0.14 16.95
C SER A 271 -31.95 1.38 17.05
N GLU A 272 -32.25 2.03 15.91
CA GLU A 272 -33.17 3.16 15.84
C GLU A 272 -34.63 2.71 16.06
N ILE A 273 -35.04 1.59 15.46
CA ILE A 273 -36.38 1.01 15.66
C ILE A 273 -36.54 0.55 17.12
N GLU A 274 -35.56 -0.14 17.69
CA GLU A 274 -35.57 -0.57 19.09
C GLU A 274 -35.68 0.63 20.03
N PHE A 275 -34.96 1.72 19.76
CA PHE A 275 -35.09 2.95 20.53
C PHE A 275 -36.53 3.48 20.49
N LEU A 276 -37.12 3.60 19.30
CA LEU A 276 -38.50 4.09 19.16
C LEU A 276 -39.51 3.17 19.84
N VAL A 277 -39.43 1.86 19.63
CA VAL A 277 -40.35 0.89 20.23
C VAL A 277 -40.28 0.90 21.75
N ASN A 278 -39.08 0.98 22.32
CA ASN A 278 -38.91 0.94 23.78
C ASN A 278 -39.39 2.22 24.48
N HIS A 279 -39.40 3.37 23.78
CA HIS A 279 -39.68 4.67 24.39
C HIS A 279 -41.04 5.26 23.98
N MET A 280 -41.58 4.87 22.83
CA MET A 280 -42.86 5.33 22.29
C MET A 280 -43.99 4.30 22.43
N ASP A 281 -43.78 3.22 23.19
CA ASP A 281 -44.83 2.26 23.53
C ASP A 281 -45.39 2.51 24.93
N LEU A 282 -46.71 2.42 25.06
CA LEU A 282 -47.42 2.53 26.32
C LEU A 282 -48.26 1.28 26.51
N ALA A 283 -47.99 0.55 27.60
CA ALA A 283 -48.65 -0.71 27.87
C ALA A 283 -50.19 -0.56 27.86
N LYS A 284 -50.88 -1.55 27.28
CA LYS A 284 -52.35 -1.57 27.17
C LYS A 284 -53.05 -1.39 28.52
N GLY A 285 -52.44 -1.86 29.61
CA GLY A 285 -52.95 -1.67 30.98
C GLY A 285 -52.98 -0.19 31.40
N HIS A 286 -51.93 0.58 31.10
CA HIS A 286 -51.88 2.01 31.38
C HIS A 286 -52.90 2.79 30.54
N ILE A 287 -53.06 2.42 29.26
CA ILE A 287 -54.09 3.02 28.39
C ILE A 287 -55.48 2.82 29.00
N LYS A 288 -55.82 1.60 29.43
CA LYS A 288 -57.11 1.30 30.08
C LYS A 288 -57.28 2.05 31.40
N ALA A 289 -56.24 2.13 32.23
CA ALA A 289 -56.30 2.87 33.49
C ALA A 289 -56.62 4.37 33.25
N LEU A 290 -55.99 4.99 32.26
CA LEU A 290 -56.25 6.39 31.91
C LEU A 290 -57.67 6.61 31.34
N GLN A 291 -58.16 5.70 30.50
CA GLN A 291 -59.48 5.84 29.88
C GLN A 291 -60.63 5.51 30.85
N GLU A 292 -60.52 4.40 31.58
CA GLU A 292 -61.63 3.77 32.31
C GLU A 292 -61.34 3.52 33.80
N GLY A 293 -60.11 3.74 34.27
CA GLY A 293 -59.70 3.41 35.65
C GLY A 293 -60.44 4.18 36.73
N ASP A 294 -60.97 3.50 37.73
CA ASP A 294 -61.76 4.12 38.81
C ASP A 294 -60.98 5.22 39.56
N LEU A 295 -61.61 6.37 39.75
CA LEU A 295 -61.02 7.53 40.45
C LEU A 295 -61.48 7.66 41.91
N ALA A 296 -62.44 6.84 42.35
CA ALA A 296 -62.96 6.88 43.71
C ALA A 296 -62.21 5.94 44.67
N SER A 297 -61.69 4.80 44.19
CA SER A 297 -60.92 3.86 45.00
C SER A 297 -59.43 4.20 45.07
N SER A 298 -58.81 4.00 46.24
CA SER A 298 -57.37 4.21 46.44
C SER A 298 -56.51 3.42 45.45
N ARG A 299 -56.89 2.17 45.14
CA ARG A 299 -56.21 1.33 44.15
C ARG A 299 -56.37 1.85 42.72
N GLY A 300 -57.53 2.40 42.38
CA GLY A 300 -57.79 2.97 41.07
C GLY A 300 -57.01 4.28 40.85
N ILE A 301 -56.92 5.12 41.88
CA ILE A 301 -56.08 6.33 41.87
C ILE A 301 -54.61 5.95 41.65
N GLU A 302 -54.08 5.00 42.41
CA GLU A 302 -52.68 4.55 42.26
C GLU A 302 -52.39 4.01 40.85
N ALA A 303 -53.31 3.22 40.28
CA ALA A 303 -53.20 2.73 38.91
C ALA A 303 -53.22 3.87 37.87
N CYS A 304 -54.07 4.87 38.06
CA CYS A 304 -54.13 6.06 37.20
C CYS A 304 -52.87 6.92 37.32
N THR A 305 -52.34 7.11 38.52
CA THR A 305 -51.10 7.86 38.77
C THR A 305 -49.92 7.18 38.09
N ASN A 306 -49.74 5.87 38.29
CA ASN A 306 -48.68 5.10 37.63
C ASN A 306 -48.81 5.15 36.10
N ALA A 307 -50.04 5.10 35.57
CA ALA A 307 -50.29 5.21 34.14
C ALA A 307 -50.03 6.63 33.58
N ALA A 308 -50.34 7.67 34.36
CA ALA A 308 -50.07 9.05 34.00
C ALA A 308 -48.56 9.36 34.01
N ASP A 309 -47.83 8.80 34.98
CA ASP A 309 -46.37 8.91 35.04
C ASP A 309 -45.71 8.20 33.85
N ALA A 310 -46.18 6.99 33.50
CA ALA A 310 -45.71 6.28 32.31
C ALA A 310 -46.00 7.06 31.01
N LEU A 311 -47.20 7.62 30.87
CA LEU A 311 -47.55 8.46 29.72
C LEU A 311 -46.65 9.71 29.64
N LEU A 312 -46.40 10.38 30.77
CA LEU A 312 -45.54 11.56 30.84
C LEU A 312 -44.10 11.22 30.44
N GLN A 313 -43.59 10.06 30.89
CA GLN A 313 -42.27 9.57 30.49
C GLN A 313 -42.19 9.37 28.97
N CYS A 314 -43.17 8.69 28.35
CA CYS A 314 -43.22 8.49 26.90
C CYS A 314 -43.32 9.82 26.12
N MET A 315 -44.06 10.81 26.62
CA MET A 315 -44.22 12.10 25.95
C MET A 315 -42.96 12.99 26.03
N ASN A 316 -42.15 12.82 27.07
CA ASN A 316 -40.97 13.68 27.32
C ASN A 316 -39.65 13.05 26.84
N VAL A 317 -39.71 11.94 26.09
CA VAL A 317 -38.51 11.31 25.51
C VAL A 317 -37.85 12.28 24.53
N ALA A 318 -36.54 12.51 24.72
CA ALA A 318 -35.74 13.27 23.77
C ALA A 318 -35.57 12.47 22.48
N LEU A 319 -36.34 12.82 21.45
CA LEU A 319 -36.24 12.20 20.13
C LEU A 319 -34.91 12.54 19.45
N ARG A 320 -34.39 11.60 18.66
CA ARG A 320 -33.16 11.83 17.89
C ARG A 320 -33.48 12.65 16.64
N PRO A 321 -32.50 13.37 16.08
CA PRO A 321 -32.70 14.15 14.86
C PRO A 321 -33.31 13.30 13.74
N GLY A 322 -34.41 13.78 13.16
CA GLY A 322 -35.13 13.10 12.07
C GLY A 322 -36.28 12.20 12.52
N HIS A 323 -36.36 11.79 13.79
CA HIS A 323 -37.52 11.02 14.30
C HIS A 323 -38.83 11.81 14.17
N ASP A 324 -38.78 13.13 14.36
CA ASP A 324 -39.96 14.01 14.22
C ASP A 324 -40.52 14.06 12.80
N MET A 325 -39.74 13.65 11.79
CA MET A 325 -40.20 13.58 10.40
C MET A 325 -40.96 12.27 10.09
N LEU A 326 -40.90 11.29 10.98
CA LEU A 326 -41.59 10.01 10.80
C LEU A 326 -43.06 10.16 11.15
N LEU A 327 -43.93 9.91 10.16
CA LEU A 327 -45.38 9.99 10.33
C LEU A 327 -45.88 9.12 11.51
N ALA A 328 -45.30 7.93 11.72
CA ALA A 328 -45.66 7.05 12.82
C ALA A 328 -45.37 7.66 14.20
N VAL A 329 -44.25 8.39 14.34
CA VAL A 329 -43.88 9.08 15.58
C VAL A 329 -44.85 10.24 15.84
N GLN A 330 -45.16 11.04 14.82
CA GLN A 330 -46.14 12.12 14.91
C GLN A 330 -47.53 11.61 15.32
N GLN A 331 -47.99 10.52 14.70
CA GLN A 331 -49.28 9.89 15.04
C GLN A 331 -49.30 9.38 16.48
N GLN A 332 -48.21 8.77 16.94
CA GLN A 332 -48.13 8.25 18.30
C GLN A 332 -48.08 9.38 19.34
N GLN A 333 -47.34 10.46 19.09
CA GLN A 333 -47.36 11.65 19.94
C GLN A 333 -48.75 12.29 20.01
N GLN A 334 -49.46 12.38 18.88
CA GLN A 334 -50.83 12.88 18.86
C GLN A 334 -51.74 12.01 19.74
N ARG A 335 -51.63 10.67 19.61
CA ARG A 335 -52.40 9.73 20.42
C ARG A 335 -52.12 9.88 21.93
N PHE A 336 -50.86 10.13 22.32
CA PHE A 336 -50.52 10.43 23.71
C PHE A 336 -51.13 11.75 24.18
N SER A 337 -51.14 12.79 23.33
CA SER A 337 -51.81 14.05 23.64
C SER A 337 -53.32 13.87 23.83
N ASP A 338 -53.97 13.09 22.96
CA ASP A 338 -55.41 12.81 23.04
C ASP A 338 -55.75 12.03 24.33
N LEU A 339 -54.94 11.03 24.70
CA LEU A 339 -55.09 10.28 25.95
C LEU A 339 -54.93 11.19 27.18
N ARG A 340 -53.91 12.05 27.17
CA ARG A 340 -53.68 13.04 28.24
C ARG A 340 -54.86 13.98 28.39
N GLU A 341 -55.38 14.52 27.29
CA GLU A 341 -56.51 15.45 27.32
C GLU A 341 -57.79 14.76 27.80
N HIS A 342 -58.04 13.53 27.33
CA HIS A 342 -59.17 12.73 27.78
C HIS A 342 -59.12 12.46 29.28
N PHE A 343 -57.98 12.01 29.80
CA PHE A 343 -57.78 11.77 31.23
C PHE A 343 -57.93 13.05 32.05
N ALA A 344 -57.36 14.18 31.59
CA ALA A 344 -57.48 15.47 32.26
C ALA A 344 -58.94 15.93 32.39
N ARG A 345 -59.73 15.83 31.30
CA ARG A 345 -61.17 16.14 31.32
C ARG A 345 -61.94 15.24 32.30
N ARG A 346 -61.62 13.95 32.32
CA ARG A 346 -62.23 12.96 33.20
C ARG A 346 -61.92 13.24 34.68
N LEU A 347 -60.66 13.50 34.99
CA LEU A 347 -60.21 13.86 36.33
C LEU A 347 -60.87 15.16 36.81
N ALA A 348 -60.93 16.19 35.96
CA ALA A 348 -61.60 17.45 36.28
C ALA A 348 -63.09 17.25 36.58
N SER A 349 -63.80 16.45 35.78
CA SER A 349 -65.21 16.12 36.01
C SER A 349 -65.40 15.37 37.34
N HIS A 350 -64.55 14.39 37.63
CA HIS A 350 -64.59 13.67 38.90
C HIS A 350 -64.36 14.59 40.10
N LEU A 351 -63.31 15.41 40.06
CA LEU A 351 -63.02 16.38 41.13
C LEU A 351 -64.18 17.36 41.32
N ASN A 352 -64.76 17.89 40.24
CA ASN A 352 -65.91 18.78 40.32
C ASN A 352 -67.11 18.12 41.01
N ASN A 353 -67.43 16.88 40.64
CA ASN A 353 -68.50 16.10 41.28
C ASN A 353 -68.22 15.86 42.77
N VAL A 354 -66.98 15.53 43.16
CA VAL A 354 -66.59 15.34 44.56
C VAL A 354 -66.72 16.66 45.34
N PHE A 355 -66.26 17.78 44.79
CA PHE A 355 -66.40 19.09 45.43
C PHE A 355 -67.87 19.49 45.60
N VAL A 356 -68.70 19.31 44.57
CA VAL A 356 -70.14 19.59 44.66
C VAL A 356 -70.81 18.71 45.72
N GLN A 357 -70.50 17.42 45.77
CA GLN A 357 -71.02 16.51 46.80
C GLN A 357 -70.56 16.91 48.20
N GLN A 358 -69.30 17.30 48.39
CA GLN A 358 -68.81 17.77 49.69
C GLN A 358 -69.50 19.08 50.13
N VAL A 359 -69.71 20.02 49.21
CA VAL A 359 -70.43 21.27 49.49
C VAL A 359 -71.88 20.99 49.87
N ILE A 360 -72.57 20.10 49.15
CA ILE A 360 -73.94 19.70 49.48
C ILE A 360 -73.98 19.00 50.85
N LEU A 361 -73.05 18.08 51.13
CA LEU A 361 -72.98 17.38 52.41
C LEU A 361 -72.73 18.37 53.57
N ALA A 362 -71.83 19.33 53.37
CA ALA A 362 -71.55 20.39 54.35
C ALA A 362 -72.78 21.28 54.59
N LEU A 363 -73.53 21.65 53.54
CA LEU A 363 -74.78 22.40 53.66
C LEU A 363 -75.86 21.61 54.42
N ILE A 364 -75.98 20.30 54.18
CA ILE A 364 -76.92 19.42 54.90
C ILE A 364 -76.51 19.31 56.37
N LEU A 365 -75.23 19.13 56.68
CA LEU A 365 -74.70 19.08 58.05
C LEU A 365 -74.90 20.42 58.79
N ALA A 366 -74.66 21.55 58.12
CA ALA A 366 -74.90 22.88 58.68
C ALA A 366 -76.40 23.13 58.96
N SER A 367 -77.28 22.68 58.05
CA SER A 367 -78.74 22.80 58.21
C SER A 367 -79.26 21.92 59.36
N SER A 368 -78.73 20.71 59.51
CA SER A 368 -79.10 19.79 60.60
C SER A 368 -78.55 20.24 61.96
N CYS A 369 -77.35 20.82 62.02
CA CYS A 369 -76.86 21.50 63.23
C CYS A 369 -77.70 22.73 63.60
N SER A 370 -78.16 23.51 62.62
CA SER A 370 -79.04 24.68 62.85
C SER A 370 -80.43 24.28 63.33
N LEU A 371 -80.96 23.14 62.88
CA LEU A 371 -82.20 22.55 63.39
C LEU A 371 -82.04 22.02 64.82
N LEU A 372 -80.92 21.37 65.15
CA LEU A 372 -80.61 20.92 66.51
C LEU A 372 -80.43 22.10 67.49
N TYR A 373 -79.86 23.22 67.05
CA TYR A 373 -79.69 24.42 67.88
C TYR A 373 -81.01 25.16 68.17
N ASN A 374 -82.01 25.08 67.27
CA ASN A 374 -83.35 25.65 67.47
C ASN A 374 -84.29 24.75 68.29
N VAL A 375 -83.85 23.55 68.70
CA VAL A 375 -84.65 22.56 69.45
C VAL A 375 -84.13 22.36 70.89
N LEU A 376 -83.04 23.01 71.31
CA LEU A 376 -82.71 23.17 72.72
C LEU A 376 -83.27 24.51 73.25
N PRO A 377 -83.91 24.52 74.43
CA PRO A 377 -84.77 25.61 74.92
C PRO A 377 -84.06 26.91 75.28
#